data_AF-A0A927Y4A5-F1
#
_entry.id   AF-A0A927Y4A5-F1
#
_cell.length_a   1.000
_cell.length_b   1.000
_cell.length_c   1.000
_cell.angle_alpha   90.00
_cell.angle_beta   90.00
_cell.angle_gamma   90.00
#
_symmetry.space_group_name_H-M   'P 1'
#
loop_
_entity.id
_entity.type
_entity.pdbx_description
1 polymer ?
#
loop_
_entity_poly.entity_id
_entity_poly.type
_entity_poly.pdbx_seq_one_letter_code
_entity_poly.pdbx_strand_id
1 'polypeptide(L)'
;MKKRTFILPIIVLILMMLLYLIADYMNILDLVSLKTDRFNVGFFAVFVDNIIVLTIAVMTYYVIDKKAVYRQHNQEEVAKAILKRICDRCKVTVDSFDDAVIAEAIIKKAKFNEVEDENSPVGKLNKNPFQNEEYLMNAFLDGVLEKNILVKYLEFKETYSDFVFLRITLFDYAPLYEEKKKKFLHKYEELIGLVK
;
A
#
# COMPACT_ATOMS: atom_id res chain seq x y z
N MET A 1 -15.63 7.16 -11.29
CA MET A 1 -17.11 7.15 -11.23
C MET A 1 -17.76 8.09 -10.18
N LYS A 2 -17.07 8.57 -9.13
CA LYS A 2 -17.69 9.34 -8.02
C LYS A 2 -17.98 10.85 -8.25
N LYS A 3 -17.38 11.53 -9.24
CA LYS A 3 -17.64 12.96 -9.47
C LYS A 3 -19.10 13.25 -9.85
N ARG A 4 -19.76 12.30 -10.53
CA ARG A 4 -21.09 12.49 -11.11
C ARG A 4 -22.22 12.48 -10.05
N THR A 5 -22.03 11.83 -8.90
CA THR A 5 -23.03 11.76 -7.83
C THR A 5 -23.05 13.02 -6.95
N PHE A 6 -21.93 13.72 -6.79
CA PHE A 6 -21.84 14.94 -5.96
C PHE A 6 -22.14 16.24 -6.70
N ILE A 7 -21.95 16.27 -8.02
CA ILE A 7 -22.31 17.42 -8.86
C ILE A 7 -23.84 17.53 -9.01
N LEU A 8 -24.54 16.39 -8.99
CA LEU A 8 -25.98 16.32 -9.13
C LEU A 8 -26.77 17.15 -8.09
N PRO A 9 -26.53 17.04 -6.76
CA PRO A 9 -27.25 17.85 -5.77
C PRO A 9 -26.96 19.36 -5.91
N ILE A 10 -25.74 19.75 -6.30
CA ILE A 10 -25.40 21.16 -6.56
C ILE A 10 -26.20 21.68 -7.75
N ILE A 11 -26.26 20.92 -8.85
CA ILE A 11 -27.05 21.28 -10.03
C ILE A 11 -28.54 21.38 -9.69
N VAL A 12 -29.08 20.44 -8.92
CA VAL A 12 -30.49 20.45 -8.49
C VAL A 12 -30.81 21.69 -7.65
N LEU A 13 -29.91 22.08 -6.73
CA LEU A 13 -30.07 23.31 -5.95
C LEU A 13 -30.05 24.55 -6.84
N ILE A 14 -29.05 24.69 -7.72
CA ILE A 14 -28.98 25.82 -8.67
C ILE A 14 -30.23 25.90 -9.55
N LEU A 15 -30.76 24.75 -9.99
CA LEU A 15 -31.96 24.69 -10.81
C LEU A 15 -33.21 25.10 -10.01
N MET A 16 -33.31 24.70 -8.73
CA MET A 16 -34.35 25.21 -7.83
C MET A 16 -34.24 26.73 -7.60
N MET A 17 -33.01 27.28 -7.51
CA MET A 17 -32.78 28.72 -7.38
C MET A 17 -33.31 29.48 -8.60
N LEU A 18 -32.99 28.98 -9.79
CA LEU A 18 -33.42 29.58 -11.05
C LEU A 18 -34.95 29.55 -11.16
N LEU A 19 -35.59 28.42 -10.82
CA LEU A 19 -37.05 28.31 -10.78
C LEU A 19 -37.69 29.28 -9.79
N TYR A 20 -37.10 29.44 -8.60
CA TYR A 20 -37.56 30.42 -7.61
C TYR A 20 -37.44 31.85 -8.12
N LEU A 21 -36.28 32.23 -8.68
CA LEU A 21 -36.06 33.57 -9.24
C LEU A 21 -37.01 33.89 -10.39
N ILE A 22 -37.31 32.90 -11.24
CA ILE A 22 -38.28 33.07 -12.33
C ILE A 22 -39.71 33.24 -11.76
N ALA A 23 -40.10 32.43 -10.78
CA ALA A 23 -41.42 32.51 -10.16
C ALA A 23 -41.64 33.85 -9.42
N ASP A 24 -40.59 34.35 -8.77
CA ASP A 24 -40.57 35.66 -8.12
C ASP A 24 -40.59 36.80 -9.16
N TYR A 25 -39.75 36.76 -10.20
CA TYR A 25 -39.74 37.76 -11.28
C TYR A 25 -41.08 37.88 -12.00
N MET A 26 -41.76 36.75 -12.21
CA MET A 26 -43.08 36.69 -12.83
C MET A 26 -44.21 37.08 -11.87
N ASN A 27 -43.92 37.42 -10.61
CA ASN A 27 -44.90 37.74 -9.56
C ASN A 27 -46.02 36.69 -9.45
N ILE A 28 -45.69 35.40 -9.61
CA ILE A 28 -46.72 34.32 -9.66
C ILE A 28 -47.58 34.30 -8.38
N LEU A 29 -47.01 34.68 -7.23
CA LEU A 29 -47.71 34.78 -5.95
C LEU A 29 -48.76 35.90 -5.90
N ASP A 30 -48.52 37.04 -6.57
CA ASP A 30 -49.52 38.12 -6.71
C ASP A 30 -50.71 37.66 -7.56
N LEU A 31 -50.48 36.77 -8.53
CA LEU A 31 -51.54 36.17 -9.36
C LEU A 31 -52.50 35.30 -8.52
N VAL A 32 -52.03 34.78 -7.37
CA VAL A 32 -52.80 33.95 -6.42
C VAL A 32 -53.41 34.80 -5.28
N SER A 33 -53.40 36.14 -5.40
CA SER A 33 -53.99 37.07 -4.42
C SER A 33 -53.32 37.10 -3.05
N LEU A 34 -52.14 36.48 -2.89
CA LEU A 34 -51.34 36.55 -1.68
C LEU A 34 -50.43 37.77 -1.80
N LYS A 35 -50.85 38.92 -1.25
CA LYS A 35 -50.00 40.13 -1.20
C LYS A 35 -48.69 39.81 -0.48
N THR A 36 -47.60 39.74 -1.22
CA THR A 36 -46.25 39.60 -0.66
C THR A 36 -45.42 40.78 -1.13
N ASP A 37 -44.98 41.62 -0.19
CA ASP A 37 -43.99 42.66 -0.47
C ASP A 37 -42.70 42.01 -1.00
N ARG A 38 -42.29 42.47 -2.18
CA ARG A 38 -40.98 42.34 -2.87
C ARG A 38 -39.94 41.43 -2.21
N PHE A 39 -39.48 40.42 -2.96
CA PHE A 39 -38.28 39.59 -2.74
C PHE A 39 -38.09 39.09 -1.30
N ASN A 40 -38.40 37.81 -1.05
CA ASN A 40 -38.18 37.20 0.26
C ASN A 40 -36.67 37.00 0.55
N VAL A 41 -36.03 38.05 1.05
CA VAL A 41 -34.61 38.10 1.44
C VAL A 41 -34.27 36.99 2.45
N GLY A 42 -35.21 36.62 3.31
CA GLY A 42 -35.01 35.53 4.29
C GLY A 42 -34.85 34.16 3.62
N PHE A 43 -35.67 33.85 2.62
CA PHE A 43 -35.53 32.62 1.84
C PHE A 43 -34.23 32.62 1.03
N PHE A 44 -33.88 33.75 0.40
CA PHE A 44 -32.63 33.88 -0.35
C PHE A 44 -31.40 33.68 0.55
N ALA A 45 -31.39 34.25 1.75
CA ALA A 45 -30.32 34.08 2.73
C ALA A 45 -30.14 32.60 3.12
N VAL A 46 -31.23 31.91 3.47
CA VAL A 46 -31.21 30.47 3.79
C VAL A 46 -30.70 29.64 2.60
N PHE A 47 -31.07 30.02 1.39
CA PHE A 47 -30.65 29.31 0.18
C PHE A 47 -29.14 29.47 -0.08
N VAL A 48 -28.62 30.70 0.01
CA VAL A 48 -27.19 31.00 -0.13
C VAL A 48 -26.38 30.28 0.94
N ASP A 49 -26.82 30.30 2.20
CA ASP A 49 -26.17 29.56 3.29
C ASP A 49 -26.07 28.06 3.00
N ASN A 50 -27.14 27.45 2.48
CA ASN A 50 -27.13 26.04 2.09
C ASN A 50 -26.15 25.75 0.95
N ILE A 51 -26.04 26.63 -0.07
CA ILE A 51 -25.04 26.48 -1.13
C ILE A 51 -23.62 26.56 -0.56
N ILE A 52 -23.36 27.50 0.35
CA ILE A 52 -22.05 27.64 0.97
C ILE A 52 -21.68 26.37 1.73
N VAL A 53 -22.58 25.87 2.58
CA VAL A 53 -22.37 24.63 3.35
C VAL A 53 -22.10 23.44 2.43
N LEU A 54 -22.90 23.28 1.38
CA LEU A 54 -22.72 22.18 0.42
C LEU A 54 -21.38 22.28 -0.32
N THR A 55 -20.99 23.50 -0.72
CA THR A 55 -19.74 23.76 -1.42
C THR A 55 -18.54 23.42 -0.54
N ILE A 56 -18.57 23.84 0.73
CA ILE A 56 -17.54 23.49 1.72
C ILE A 56 -17.48 21.97 1.89
N ALA A 57 -18.61 21.29 2.08
CA ALA A 57 -18.66 19.84 2.25
C ALA A 57 -18.04 19.09 1.06
N VAL A 58 -18.29 19.55 -0.18
CA VAL A 58 -17.72 18.94 -1.39
C VAL A 58 -16.22 19.20 -1.49
N MET A 59 -15.75 20.42 -1.18
CA MET A 59 -14.32 20.70 -1.14
C MET A 59 -13.62 19.83 -0.09
N THR A 60 -14.18 19.74 1.12
CA THR A 60 -13.65 18.90 2.20
C THR A 60 -13.59 17.43 1.77
N TYR A 61 -14.65 16.88 1.17
CA TYR A 61 -14.64 15.52 0.65
C TYR A 61 -13.52 15.32 -0.37
N TYR A 62 -13.37 16.24 -1.34
CA TYR A 62 -12.34 16.14 -2.37
C TYR A 62 -10.92 16.20 -1.79
N VAL A 63 -10.69 17.08 -0.82
CA VAL A 63 -9.40 17.19 -0.12
C VAL A 63 -9.10 15.91 0.65
N ILE A 64 -10.08 15.34 1.36
CA ILE A 64 -9.94 14.08 2.10
C ILE A 64 -9.65 12.93 1.14
N ASP A 65 -10.42 12.79 0.05
CA ASP A 65 -10.27 11.72 -0.94
C ASP A 65 -8.88 11.80 -1.60
N LYS A 66 -8.44 12.99 -2.01
CA LYS A 66 -7.10 13.21 -2.55
C LYS A 66 -6.01 12.85 -1.55
N LYS A 67 -6.17 13.23 -0.27
CA LYS A 67 -5.22 12.89 0.79
C LYS A 67 -5.19 11.38 1.06
N ALA A 68 -6.34 10.71 1.00
CA ALA A 68 -6.45 9.27 1.16
C ALA A 68 -5.72 8.52 0.04
N VAL A 69 -5.96 8.90 -1.23
CA VAL A 69 -5.25 8.33 -2.39
C VAL A 69 -3.74 8.53 -2.28
N TYR A 70 -3.31 9.74 -1.94
CA TYR A 70 -1.88 10.04 -1.75
C TYR A 70 -1.26 9.18 -0.63
N ARG A 71 -1.96 9.07 0.51
CA ARG A 71 -1.51 8.25 1.64
C ARG A 71 -1.39 6.78 1.25
N GLN A 72 -2.38 6.24 0.54
CA GLN A 72 -2.39 4.86 0.08
C GLN A 72 -1.20 4.58 -0.85
N HIS A 73 -0.96 5.45 -1.84
CA HIS A 73 0.18 5.32 -2.75
C HIS A 73 1.52 5.37 -1.98
N ASN A 74 1.66 6.30 -1.03
CA ASN A 74 2.87 6.38 -0.22
C ASN A 74 3.08 5.13 0.66
N GLN A 75 2.00 4.56 1.21
CA GLN A 75 2.09 3.29 1.98
C GLN A 75 2.55 2.14 1.08
N GLU A 76 2.05 2.07 -0.14
CA GLU A 76 2.45 1.06 -1.14
C GLU A 76 3.94 1.18 -1.49
N GLU A 77 4.42 2.38 -1.79
CA GLU A 77 5.83 2.65 -2.09
C GLU A 77 6.75 2.31 -0.91
N VAL A 78 6.34 2.63 0.31
CA VAL A 78 7.09 2.25 1.52
C VAL A 78 7.14 0.72 1.68
N ALA A 79 6.02 0.03 1.48
CA ALA A 79 5.97 -1.43 1.59
C ALA A 79 6.84 -2.11 0.52
N LYS A 80 6.80 -1.62 -0.72
CA LYS A 80 7.67 -2.03 -1.83
C LYS A 80 9.15 -1.82 -1.49
N ALA A 81 9.51 -0.67 -0.92
CA ALA A 81 10.88 -0.39 -0.50
C ALA A 81 11.36 -1.35 0.60
N ILE A 82 10.50 -1.69 1.57
CA ILE A 82 10.80 -2.68 2.61
C ILE A 82 11.02 -4.06 1.98
N LEU A 83 10.12 -4.51 1.11
CA LEU A 83 10.23 -5.79 0.41
C LEU A 83 11.54 -5.89 -0.39
N LYS A 84 11.85 -4.87 -1.19
CA LYS A 84 13.10 -4.78 -1.94
C LYS A 84 14.31 -4.89 -1.02
N ARG A 85 14.32 -4.14 0.09
CA ARG A 85 15.43 -4.17 1.06
C ARG A 85 15.62 -5.55 1.70
N ILE A 86 14.54 -6.28 1.97
CA ILE A 86 14.62 -7.66 2.46
C ILE A 86 15.27 -8.55 1.40
N CYS A 87 14.79 -8.47 0.15
CA CYS A 87 15.32 -9.26 -0.96
C CYS A 87 16.81 -8.98 -1.20
N ASP A 88 17.21 -7.71 -1.20
CA ASP A 88 18.60 -7.28 -1.37
C ASP A 88 19.49 -7.85 -0.25
N ARG A 89 19.02 -7.85 1.01
CA ARG A 89 19.77 -8.44 2.14
C ARG A 89 19.93 -9.96 2.01
N CYS A 90 18.89 -10.66 1.56
CA CYS A 90 18.99 -12.09 1.27
C CYS A 90 20.04 -12.32 0.18
N LYS A 91 19.99 -11.54 -0.90
CA LYS A 91 20.94 -11.66 -2.02
C LYS A 91 22.38 -11.43 -1.57
N VAL A 92 22.65 -10.37 -0.80
CA VAL A 92 23.98 -10.11 -0.22
C VAL A 92 24.47 -11.31 0.61
N THR A 93 23.57 -11.95 1.36
CA THR A 93 23.93 -13.14 2.14
C THR A 93 24.26 -14.32 1.22
N VAL A 94 23.46 -14.57 0.19
CA VAL A 94 23.72 -15.63 -0.79
C VAL A 94 25.04 -15.41 -1.52
N ASP A 95 25.28 -14.18 -1.99
CA ASP A 95 26.50 -13.80 -2.70
C ASP A 95 27.74 -13.92 -1.79
N SER A 96 27.59 -13.72 -0.48
CA SER A 96 28.70 -13.90 0.48
C SER A 96 29.23 -15.33 0.59
N PHE A 97 28.43 -16.33 0.20
CA PHE A 97 28.87 -17.73 0.16
C PHE A 97 29.74 -18.08 -1.06
N ASP A 98 29.87 -17.16 -2.02
CA ASP A 98 30.77 -17.31 -3.18
C ASP A 98 32.22 -16.98 -2.82
N ASP A 99 32.43 -16.18 -1.77
CA ASP A 99 33.75 -15.97 -1.20
C ASP A 99 34.10 -17.17 -0.32
N ALA A 100 35.12 -17.92 -0.73
CA ALA A 100 35.56 -19.13 -0.05
C ALA A 100 35.98 -18.88 1.41
N VAL A 101 36.60 -17.73 1.70
CA VAL A 101 37.06 -17.36 3.06
C VAL A 101 35.86 -17.06 3.95
N ILE A 102 34.88 -16.30 3.43
CA ILE A 102 33.65 -15.98 4.17
C ILE A 102 32.83 -17.24 4.40
N ALA A 103 32.64 -18.06 3.36
CA ALA A 103 31.89 -19.30 3.45
C ALA A 103 32.50 -20.25 4.49
N GLU A 104 33.83 -20.47 4.46
CA GLU A 104 34.51 -21.32 5.43
C GLU A 104 34.38 -20.78 6.86
N ALA A 105 34.47 -19.47 7.05
CA ALA A 105 34.28 -18.83 8.35
C ALA A 105 32.84 -19.00 8.88
N ILE A 106 31.83 -18.93 7.99
CA ILE A 106 30.42 -19.16 8.34
C ILE A 106 30.21 -20.62 8.76
N ILE A 107 30.69 -21.58 7.95
CA ILE A 107 30.54 -23.02 8.20
C ILE A 107 31.21 -23.41 9.52
N LYS A 108 32.45 -22.94 9.78
CA LYS A 108 33.15 -23.22 11.05
C LYS A 108 32.42 -22.68 12.28
N LYS A 109 31.73 -21.55 12.14
CA LYS A 109 30.95 -20.96 13.24
C LYS A 109 29.62 -21.66 13.43
N ALA A 110 29.00 -22.16 12.36
CA ALA A 110 27.79 -22.96 12.40
C ALA A 110 28.11 -24.33 13.04
N LYS A 111 28.10 -24.39 14.37
CA LYS A 111 28.27 -25.65 15.10
C LYS A 111 27.06 -26.54 14.85
N PHE A 112 27.26 -27.67 14.19
CA PHE A 112 26.22 -28.66 13.87
C PHE A 112 25.57 -29.36 15.08
N ASN A 113 26.03 -29.09 16.30
CA ASN A 113 25.61 -29.77 17.54
C ASN A 113 24.87 -28.86 18.53
N GLU A 114 24.67 -27.58 18.22
CA GLU A 114 23.86 -26.71 19.09
C GLU A 114 22.40 -26.80 18.62
N VAL A 115 21.48 -27.03 19.57
CA VAL A 115 20.02 -27.00 19.34
C VAL A 115 19.68 -25.78 18.49
N GLU A 116 18.77 -25.92 17.52
CA GLU A 116 18.27 -24.81 16.68
C GLU A 116 17.77 -23.65 17.56
N ASP A 117 18.70 -22.78 17.95
CA ASP A 117 18.46 -21.54 18.66
C ASP A 117 18.52 -20.42 17.63
N GLU A 118 17.58 -19.49 17.69
CA GLU A 118 17.60 -18.27 16.87
C GLU A 118 18.91 -17.48 17.04
N ASN A 119 19.60 -17.64 18.17
CA ASN A 119 20.90 -17.00 18.42
C ASN A 119 22.09 -17.73 17.79
N SER A 120 21.88 -18.94 17.26
CA SER A 120 22.90 -19.67 16.50
C SER A 120 23.31 -18.88 15.25
N PRO A 121 24.52 -19.11 14.71
CA PRO A 121 24.95 -18.46 13.47
C PRO A 121 24.00 -18.71 12.30
N VAL A 122 23.42 -19.91 12.20
CA VAL A 122 22.43 -20.25 11.17
C VAL A 122 21.11 -19.51 11.40
N GLY A 123 20.62 -19.46 12.64
CA GLY A 123 19.43 -18.70 13.02
C GLY A 123 19.57 -17.21 12.71
N LYS A 124 20.74 -16.62 13.00
CA LYS A 124 21.06 -15.23 12.67
C LYS A 124 21.10 -14.98 11.17
N LEU A 125 21.68 -15.88 10.38
CA LEU A 125 21.66 -15.77 8.91
C LEU A 125 20.22 -15.79 8.38
N ASN A 126 19.39 -16.69 8.91
CA ASN A 126 17.98 -16.78 8.52
C ASN A 126 17.10 -15.62 9.02
N LYS A 127 17.46 -14.93 10.11
CA LYS A 127 16.64 -13.85 10.69
C LYS A 127 17.06 -12.45 10.25
N ASN A 128 18.36 -12.21 10.06
CA ASN A 128 18.90 -10.88 9.80
C ASN A 128 18.32 -10.16 8.56
N PRO A 129 18.09 -10.83 7.41
CA PRO A 129 17.47 -10.17 6.27
C PRO A 129 16.04 -9.67 6.53
N PHE A 130 15.35 -10.29 7.49
CA PHE A 130 13.92 -10.13 7.76
C PHE A 130 13.60 -9.24 8.97
N GLN A 131 14.57 -8.47 9.49
CA GLN A 131 14.37 -7.58 10.64
C GLN A 131 13.16 -6.64 10.55
N ASN A 132 12.72 -6.30 9.34
CA ASN A 132 11.60 -5.39 9.09
C ASN A 132 10.38 -6.11 8.48
N GLU A 133 10.34 -7.44 8.54
CA GLU A 133 9.27 -8.25 7.91
C GLU A 133 7.90 -7.97 8.54
N GLU A 134 7.82 -7.64 9.83
CA GLU A 134 6.55 -7.30 10.49
C GLU A 134 5.82 -6.15 9.77
N TYR A 135 6.54 -5.09 9.40
CA TYR A 135 5.98 -3.97 8.65
C TYR A 135 5.47 -4.39 7.26
N LEU A 136 6.17 -5.32 6.62
CA LEU A 136 5.76 -5.88 5.33
C LEU A 136 4.49 -6.75 5.49
N MET A 137 4.41 -7.57 6.54
CA MET A 137 3.24 -8.40 6.82
C MET A 137 2.01 -7.54 7.12
N ASN A 138 2.18 -6.47 7.88
CA ASN A 138 1.11 -5.50 8.13
C ASN A 138 0.62 -4.85 6.81
N ALA A 139 1.53 -4.51 5.89
CA ALA A 139 1.14 -3.98 4.59
C ALA A 139 0.29 -4.97 3.75
N PHE A 140 0.55 -6.28 3.85
CA PHE A 140 -0.30 -7.29 3.22
C PHE A 140 -1.66 -7.43 3.91
N LEU A 141 -1.69 -7.43 5.25
CA LEU A 141 -2.93 -7.51 6.03
C LEU A 141 -3.85 -6.30 5.81
N ASP A 142 -3.25 -5.12 5.68
CA ASP A 142 -3.95 -3.86 5.40
C ASP A 142 -4.41 -3.74 3.93
N GLY A 143 -4.06 -4.71 3.07
CA GLY A 143 -4.40 -4.69 1.65
C GLY A 143 -3.64 -3.62 0.85
N VAL A 144 -2.53 -3.11 1.39
CA VAL A 144 -1.65 -2.15 0.71
C VAL A 144 -0.91 -2.83 -0.43
N LEU A 145 -0.48 -4.09 -0.23
CA LEU A 145 0.13 -4.93 -1.26
C LEU A 145 -0.81 -6.07 -1.66
N GLU A 146 -0.68 -6.48 -2.92
CA GLU A 146 -1.49 -7.56 -3.49
C GLU A 146 -1.10 -8.94 -2.94
N LYS A 147 -2.09 -9.83 -2.84
CA LYS A 147 -1.93 -11.21 -2.36
C LYS A 147 -0.95 -12.04 -3.21
N ASN A 148 -0.90 -11.82 -4.51
CA ASN A 148 0.04 -12.52 -5.42
C ASN A 148 1.51 -12.25 -5.03
N ILE A 149 1.85 -11.03 -4.62
CA ILE A 149 3.19 -10.64 -4.15
C ILE A 149 3.49 -11.38 -2.84
N LEU A 150 2.51 -11.52 -1.93
CA LEU A 150 2.69 -12.27 -0.68
C LEU A 150 3.07 -13.73 -0.95
N VAL A 151 2.35 -14.41 -1.87
CA VAL A 151 2.64 -15.81 -2.20
C VAL A 151 4.07 -15.95 -2.72
N LYS A 152 4.47 -15.10 -3.67
CA LYS A 152 5.83 -15.09 -4.23
C LYS A 152 6.89 -14.75 -3.17
N TYR A 153 6.59 -13.84 -2.26
CA TYR A 153 7.46 -13.50 -1.15
C TYR A 153 7.70 -14.67 -0.19
N LEU A 154 6.64 -15.39 0.22
CA LEU A 154 6.76 -16.56 1.08
C LEU A 154 7.60 -17.66 0.43
N GLU A 155 7.31 -17.91 -0.85
CA GLU A 155 8.06 -18.84 -1.69
C GLU A 155 9.55 -18.47 -1.87
N PHE A 156 9.84 -17.17 -1.96
CA PHE A 156 11.19 -16.63 -2.01
C PHE A 156 11.91 -16.85 -0.67
N LYS A 157 11.24 -16.54 0.45
CA LYS A 157 11.76 -16.71 1.81
C LYS A 157 12.11 -18.18 2.10
N GLU A 158 11.22 -19.11 1.73
CA GLU A 158 11.47 -20.54 1.85
C GLU A 158 12.69 -20.98 1.04
N THR A 159 12.79 -20.54 -0.22
CA THR A 159 13.93 -20.88 -1.09
C THR A 159 15.25 -20.34 -0.55
N TYR A 160 15.23 -19.14 0.05
CA TYR A 160 16.38 -18.57 0.74
C TYR A 160 16.81 -19.42 1.95
N SER A 161 15.86 -19.76 2.82
CA SER A 161 16.15 -20.58 4.01
C SER A 161 16.67 -21.96 3.65
N ASP A 162 16.10 -22.60 2.63
CA ASP A 162 16.59 -23.86 2.05
C ASP A 162 18.03 -23.74 1.58
N PHE A 163 18.35 -22.69 0.83
CA PHE A 163 19.71 -22.46 0.34
C PHE A 163 20.70 -22.31 1.51
N VAL A 164 20.39 -21.44 2.49
CA VAL A 164 21.28 -21.22 3.64
C VAL A 164 21.49 -22.52 4.42
N PHE A 165 20.41 -23.26 4.67
CA PHE A 165 20.47 -24.55 5.33
C PHE A 165 21.37 -25.55 4.59
N LEU A 166 21.13 -25.76 3.30
CA LEU A 166 21.88 -26.73 2.49
C LEU A 166 23.34 -26.30 2.29
N ARG A 167 23.59 -25.00 2.10
CA ARG A 167 24.94 -24.47 1.92
C ARG A 167 25.83 -24.68 3.14
N ILE A 168 25.23 -24.67 4.34
CA ILE A 168 25.91 -24.89 5.61
C ILE A 168 26.01 -26.39 5.94
N THR A 169 24.92 -27.15 5.80
CA THR A 169 24.86 -28.57 6.17
C THR A 169 25.56 -29.50 5.20
N LEU A 170 25.41 -29.25 3.90
CA LEU A 170 26.00 -30.03 2.81
C LEU A 170 27.06 -29.20 2.09
N PHE A 171 27.92 -28.53 2.86
CA PHE A 171 28.90 -27.59 2.33
C PHE A 171 29.94 -28.23 1.40
N ASP A 172 30.11 -29.54 1.49
CA ASP A 172 30.99 -30.40 0.69
C ASP A 172 30.30 -30.96 -0.56
N TYR A 173 28.97 -30.84 -0.67
CA TYR A 173 28.19 -31.34 -1.81
C TYR A 173 27.56 -30.21 -2.63
N ALA A 174 28.36 -29.65 -3.55
CA ALA A 174 27.98 -28.54 -4.42
C ALA A 174 26.67 -28.68 -5.22
N PRO A 175 26.36 -29.84 -5.84
CA PRO A 175 25.21 -29.93 -6.73
C PRO A 175 23.87 -29.50 -6.10
N LEU A 176 23.63 -29.80 -4.82
CA LEU A 176 22.36 -29.49 -4.14
C LEU A 176 22.19 -28.01 -3.83
N TYR A 177 23.22 -27.35 -3.27
CA TYR A 177 23.09 -25.94 -2.90
C TYR A 177 23.20 -25.01 -4.13
N GLU A 178 23.89 -25.42 -5.20
CA GLU A 178 23.95 -24.66 -6.46
C GLU A 178 22.60 -24.63 -7.20
N GLU A 179 21.86 -25.75 -7.19
CA GLU A 179 20.49 -25.79 -7.73
C GLU A 179 19.58 -24.80 -6.98
N LYS A 180 19.67 -24.81 -5.65
CA LYS A 180 18.88 -23.92 -4.79
C LYS A 180 19.28 -22.46 -4.96
N LYS A 181 20.56 -22.17 -5.15
CA LYS A 181 21.06 -20.82 -5.47
C LYS A 181 20.44 -20.30 -6.77
N LYS A 182 20.43 -21.10 -7.83
CA LYS A 182 19.80 -20.72 -9.11
C LYS A 182 18.31 -20.45 -8.95
N LYS A 183 17.60 -21.31 -8.22
CA LYS A 183 16.17 -21.12 -7.91
C LYS A 183 15.94 -19.84 -7.11
N PHE A 184 16.79 -19.56 -6.12
CA PHE A 184 16.75 -18.32 -5.35
C PHE A 184 16.92 -17.08 -6.25
N LEU A 185 17.93 -17.07 -7.12
CA LEU A 185 18.21 -15.96 -8.03
C LEU A 185 17.05 -15.70 -8.99
N HIS A 186 16.44 -16.76 -9.53
CA HIS A 186 15.25 -16.63 -10.37
C HIS A 186 14.07 -15.99 -9.62
N LYS A 187 13.76 -16.46 -8.40
CA LYS A 187 12.70 -15.88 -7.56
C LYS A 187 13.00 -14.45 -7.13
N TYR A 188 14.27 -14.14 -6.87
CA TYR A 188 14.72 -12.78 -6.57
C TYR A 188 14.41 -11.83 -7.74
N GLU A 189 14.78 -12.20 -8.97
CA GLU A 189 14.52 -11.38 -10.15
C GLU A 189 13.03 -11.19 -10.43
N GLU A 190 12.25 -12.27 -10.28
CA GLU A 190 10.80 -12.23 -10.40
C GLU A 190 10.19 -11.24 -9.39
N LEU A 191 10.56 -11.36 -8.11
CA LEU A 191 9.98 -10.56 -7.04
C LEU A 191 10.41 -9.09 -7.14
N ILE A 192 11.68 -8.81 -7.46
CA ILE A 192 12.16 -7.45 -7.70
C ILE A 192 11.49 -6.82 -8.93
N GLY A 193 11.19 -7.62 -9.96
CA GLY A 193 10.48 -7.16 -11.16
C GLY A 193 9.06 -6.64 -10.88
N LEU A 194 8.40 -7.16 -9.84
CA LEU A 194 7.05 -6.73 -9.42
C LEU A 194 7.04 -5.48 -8.54
N VAL A 195 8.21 -5.08 -8.05
CA VAL A 195 8.39 -4.02 -7.05
C VAL A 195 9.02 -2.76 -7.69
N LYS A 196 9.41 -2.84 -8.96
CA LYS A 196 9.81 -1.70 -9.80
C LYS A 196 8.60 -0.93 -10.31
#